data_AF-A0A8C7U110-F1
#
_entry.id   AF-A0A8C7U110-F1
#
_cell.length_a   1.000
_cell.length_b   1.000
_cell.length_c   1.000
_cell.angle_alpha   90.00
_cell.angle_beta   90.00
_cell.angle_gamma   90.00
#
_symmetry.space_group_name_H-M   'P 1'
#
loop_
_entity.id
_entity.type
_entity.pdbx_description
1 polymer ?
#
loop_
_entity_poly.entity_id
_entity_poly.type
_entity_poly.pdbx_seq_one_letter_code
_entity_poly.pdbx_strand_id
1 'polypeptide(L)'
;MRKEVKWSIYRKMPILMVNNDVQLNDSSVIISALKTQLVSKDKTISEILRCYPEMKAANEKGKEVTEFNNKEEIKWRKWADDWLVHLISPNVYRSTGEALASFDYIYVGAAAMFVISKRLKSIHNLQDDVRQDLCKAVNECVAAIGKKLFMSGDQPNLADLAMYGVLRVMEGLEAWNDMMENTKVKSWYRRMEKATESHEDHN
;
A
#
# COMPACT_ATOMS: atom_id res chain seq x y z
N MET A 1 16.43 -8.39 14.56
CA MET A 1 16.72 -7.41 13.49
C MET A 1 17.40 -8.14 12.34
N ARG A 2 16.85 -8.11 11.12
CA ARG A 2 17.39 -8.89 9.98
C ARG A 2 18.82 -8.42 9.67
N LYS A 3 19.76 -9.35 9.48
CA LYS A 3 21.18 -9.04 9.27
C LYS A 3 21.43 -8.19 8.01
N GLU A 4 20.50 -8.25 7.06
CA GLU A 4 20.55 -7.62 5.73
C GLU A 4 20.47 -6.08 5.73
N VAL A 5 19.92 -5.46 6.78
CA VAL A 5 19.70 -3.99 6.84
C VAL A 5 20.65 -3.31 7.84
N LYS A 6 21.72 -3.99 8.25
CA LYS A 6 22.66 -3.46 9.24
C LYS A 6 23.43 -2.22 8.74
N TRP A 7 23.55 -2.06 7.42
CA TRP A 7 24.25 -0.96 6.76
C TRP A 7 23.50 0.38 6.81
N SER A 8 22.18 0.37 7.06
CA SER A 8 21.39 1.60 7.17
C SER A 8 21.10 1.97 8.61
N ILE A 9 21.13 3.27 8.93
CA ILE A 9 20.61 3.82 10.19
C ILE A 9 19.08 3.80 10.23
N TYR A 10 18.43 3.82 9.06
CA TYR A 10 16.99 3.68 8.94
C TYR A 10 16.61 2.21 9.11
N ARG A 11 15.64 1.92 9.99
CA ARG A 11 15.32 0.56 10.45
C ARG A 11 13.97 0.02 9.95
N LYS A 12 13.27 0.77 9.09
CA LYS A 12 12.03 0.32 8.45
C LYS A 12 12.30 -0.08 7.01
N MET A 13 11.40 -0.85 6.42
CA MET A 13 11.44 -1.27 5.02
C MET A 13 10.24 -0.68 4.27
N PRO A 14 10.29 -0.54 2.94
CA PRO A 14 11.46 -0.79 2.07
C PRO A 14 12.52 0.31 2.15
N ILE A 15 13.75 -0.05 1.77
CA ILE A 15 14.88 0.87 1.56
C ILE A 15 15.42 0.58 0.16
N LEU A 16 15.71 1.62 -0.62
CA LEU A 16 16.30 1.50 -1.95
C LEU A 16 17.61 2.30 -2.01
N MET A 17 18.69 1.66 -2.45
CA MET A 17 19.95 2.34 -2.76
C MET A 17 20.01 2.64 -4.25
N VAL A 18 20.26 3.89 -4.60
CA VAL A 18 20.50 4.35 -5.98
C VAL A 18 21.99 4.62 -6.13
N ASN A 19 22.63 3.89 -7.04
CA ASN A 19 24.07 4.00 -7.37
C ASN A 19 25.01 3.93 -6.15
N ASN A 20 24.63 3.22 -5.09
CA ASN A 20 25.35 3.14 -3.80
C ASN A 20 25.58 4.47 -3.04
N ASP A 21 25.15 5.59 -3.58
CA ASP A 21 25.39 6.93 -3.01
C ASP A 21 24.15 7.53 -2.35
N VAL A 22 22.96 7.19 -2.85
CA VAL A 22 21.70 7.80 -2.38
C VAL A 22 20.78 6.72 -1.83
N GLN A 23 20.43 6.85 -0.54
CA GLN A 23 19.46 5.98 0.11
C GLN A 23 18.07 6.63 0.09
N LEU A 24 17.10 5.93 -0.49
CA LEU A 24 15.69 6.27 -0.44
C LEU A 24 14.99 5.41 0.63
N ASN A 25 14.19 6.07 1.46
CA ASN A 25 13.41 5.47 2.54
C ASN A 25 11.92 5.73 2.30
N ASP A 26 11.08 4.95 2.97
CA ASP A 26 9.61 5.00 2.87
C ASP A 26 9.09 4.65 1.46
N SER A 27 8.19 3.66 1.39
CA SER A 27 7.66 3.14 0.11
C SER A 27 7.09 4.25 -0.78
N SER A 28 6.28 5.14 -0.21
CA SER A 28 5.65 6.24 -0.94
C SER A 28 6.66 7.25 -1.50
N VAL A 29 7.77 7.52 -0.80
CA VAL A 29 8.82 8.43 -1.29
C VAL A 29 9.66 7.75 -2.37
N ILE A 30 10.04 6.49 -2.17
CA ILE A 30 10.76 5.69 -3.16
C ILE A 30 10.00 5.69 -4.50
N ILE A 31 8.71 5.34 -4.48
CA ILE A 31 7.88 5.26 -5.68
C ILE A 31 7.75 6.63 -6.36
N SER A 32 7.53 7.70 -5.58
CA SER A 32 7.40 9.06 -6.12
C SER A 32 8.69 9.59 -6.73
N ALA A 33 9.84 9.36 -6.09
CA ALA A 33 11.13 9.76 -6.60
C ALA A 33 11.46 9.04 -7.93
N LEU A 34 11.26 7.72 -7.98
CA LEU A 34 11.48 6.92 -9.20
C LEU A 34 10.53 7.34 -10.33
N LYS A 35 9.24 7.54 -10.04
CA LYS A 35 8.28 8.01 -11.05
C LYS A 35 8.69 9.35 -11.64
N THR A 36 9.14 10.26 -10.79
CA THR A 36 9.60 11.59 -11.23
C THR A 36 10.86 11.48 -12.10
N GLN A 37 11.79 10.58 -11.76
CA GLN A 37 13.00 10.35 -12.57
C GLN A 37 12.68 9.77 -13.94
N LEU A 38 11.71 8.85 -14.04
CA LEU A 38 11.29 8.26 -15.31
C LEU A 38 10.66 9.29 -16.26
N VAL A 39 9.98 10.30 -15.71
CA VAL A 39 9.33 11.37 -16.48
C VAL A 39 10.32 12.50 -16.79
N SER A 40 11.10 12.93 -15.79
CA SER A 40 12.12 13.98 -15.90
C SER A 40 13.51 13.35 -16.02
N LYS A 41 13.81 12.78 -17.18
CA LYS A 41 15.07 12.07 -17.45
C LYS A 41 16.31 12.96 -17.32
N ASP A 42 16.12 14.27 -17.33
CA ASP A 42 17.12 15.32 -17.16
C ASP A 42 17.53 15.57 -15.69
N LYS A 43 16.75 15.07 -14.72
CA LYS A 43 16.98 15.32 -13.29
C LYS A 43 17.55 14.11 -12.58
N THR A 44 18.52 14.36 -11.72
CA THR A 44 19.07 13.32 -10.82
C THR A 44 18.10 13.02 -9.68
N ILE A 45 18.18 11.82 -9.10
CA ILE A 45 17.38 11.46 -7.91
C ILE A 45 17.66 12.44 -6.76
N SER A 46 18.91 12.87 -6.57
CA SER A 46 19.27 13.85 -5.54
C SER A 46 18.53 15.18 -5.70
N GLU A 47 18.35 15.66 -6.94
CA GLU A 47 17.58 16.88 -7.23
C GLU A 47 16.09 16.68 -7.03
N ILE A 48 15.57 15.52 -7.44
CA ILE A 48 14.17 15.15 -7.25
C ILE A 48 13.81 15.08 -5.76
N LEU A 49 14.69 14.55 -4.91
CA LEU A 49 14.45 14.48 -3.46
C LEU A 49 14.33 15.84 -2.80
N ARG A 50 14.99 16.89 -3.33
CA ARG A 50 14.80 18.26 -2.84
C ARG A 50 13.36 18.75 -3.03
N CYS A 51 12.62 18.18 -3.99
CA CYS A 51 11.20 18.47 -4.22
C CYS A 51 10.26 17.66 -3.30
N TYR A 52 10.78 16.71 -2.52
CA TYR A 52 10.07 15.98 -1.48
C TYR A 52 10.64 16.31 -0.09
N PRO A 53 10.62 17.59 0.35
CA PRO A 53 10.99 17.90 1.72
C PRO A 53 10.06 17.14 2.67
N GLU A 54 10.56 16.74 3.85
CA GLU A 54 9.72 16.20 4.93
C GLU A 54 8.61 17.22 5.24
N MET A 55 7.42 17.01 4.68
CA MET A 55 6.33 17.98 4.75
C MET A 55 5.74 17.98 6.16
N LYS A 56 6.12 18.97 6.96
CA LYS A 56 5.40 19.35 8.18
C LYS A 56 4.29 20.36 7.83
N ALA A 57 3.16 19.90 7.32
CA ALA A 57 2.01 20.76 7.06
C ALA A 57 1.41 21.33 8.37
N ALA A 58 0.79 22.52 8.32
CA ALA A 58 -0.14 22.95 9.37
C ALA A 58 -1.36 23.67 8.81
N ASN A 59 -2.38 23.69 9.64
CA ASN A 59 -3.78 23.84 9.29
C ASN A 59 -4.21 25.32 9.24
N GLU A 60 -5.52 25.55 9.29
CA GLU A 60 -6.36 26.77 9.11
C GLU A 60 -5.89 28.09 9.77
N LYS A 61 -4.74 28.10 10.46
CA LYS A 61 -4.09 29.26 11.07
C LYS A 61 -2.92 29.84 10.26
N GLY A 62 -2.85 29.56 8.95
CA GLY A 62 -1.92 30.24 8.04
C GLY A 62 -0.52 29.62 7.89
N LYS A 63 -0.41 28.30 7.79
CA LYS A 63 0.84 27.63 7.38
C LYS A 63 0.71 27.06 5.95
N GLU A 64 1.78 27.14 5.19
CA GLU A 64 1.83 26.82 3.75
C GLU A 64 1.21 25.47 3.38
N VAL A 65 0.33 25.51 2.38
CA VAL A 65 -0.29 24.35 1.74
C VAL A 65 0.11 24.36 0.26
N THR A 66 0.82 23.32 -0.16
CA THR A 66 1.16 23.09 -1.57
C THR A 66 -0.04 22.46 -2.28
N GLU A 67 -0.62 23.15 -3.28
CA GLU A 67 -1.60 22.55 -4.19
C GLU A 67 -0.88 21.72 -5.26
N PHE A 68 -1.19 20.43 -5.31
CA PHE A 68 -0.74 19.53 -6.38
C PHE A 68 -1.88 19.24 -7.34
N ASN A 69 -1.61 19.15 -8.65
CA ASN A 69 -2.56 18.72 -9.68
C ASN A 69 -3.02 17.25 -9.50
N ASN A 70 -2.38 16.50 -8.59
CA ASN A 70 -2.62 15.10 -8.26
C ASN A 70 -3.38 14.89 -6.94
N LYS A 71 -4.27 15.81 -6.52
CA LYS A 71 -4.95 15.73 -5.20
C LYS A 71 -5.64 14.39 -4.97
N GLU A 72 -6.31 13.83 -5.97
CA GLU A 72 -6.97 12.53 -5.85
C GLU A 72 -5.96 11.39 -5.69
N GLU A 73 -4.90 11.36 -6.50
CA GLU A 73 -3.85 10.34 -6.39
C GLU A 73 -3.19 10.39 -5.00
N ILE A 74 -2.81 11.57 -4.52
CA ILE A 74 -2.20 11.75 -3.19
C ILE A 74 -3.17 11.32 -2.10
N LYS A 75 -4.45 11.70 -2.21
CA LYS A 75 -5.48 11.31 -1.24
C LYS A 75 -5.60 9.79 -1.14
N TRP A 76 -5.70 9.10 -2.27
CA TRP A 76 -5.89 7.65 -2.28
C TRP A 76 -4.65 6.87 -1.89
N ARG A 77 -3.45 7.39 -2.18
CA ARG A 77 -2.20 6.84 -1.65
C ARG A 77 -2.14 6.94 -0.13
N LYS A 78 -2.45 8.12 0.43
CA LYS A 78 -2.54 8.29 1.87
C LYS A 78 -3.60 7.40 2.49
N TRP A 79 -4.78 7.29 1.87
CA TRP A 79 -5.83 6.40 2.33
C TRP A 79 -5.39 4.92 2.33
N ALA A 80 -4.63 4.48 1.32
CA ALA A 80 -4.08 3.13 1.30
C ALA A 80 -3.10 2.88 2.46
N ASP A 81 -2.19 3.84 2.69
CA ASP A 81 -1.15 3.76 3.72
C ASP A 81 -1.69 3.95 5.15
N ASP A 82 -2.70 4.81 5.35
CA ASP A 82 -3.22 5.20 6.67
C ASP A 82 -4.46 4.41 7.10
N TRP A 83 -5.12 3.71 6.17
CA TRP A 83 -6.34 2.95 6.47
C TRP A 83 -6.31 1.53 5.93
N LEU A 84 -6.17 1.36 4.60
CA LEU A 84 -6.33 0.04 3.98
C LEU A 84 -5.34 -1.00 4.53
N VAL A 85 -4.07 -0.62 4.71
CA VAL A 85 -3.03 -1.53 5.23
C VAL A 85 -3.34 -2.05 6.64
N HIS A 86 -4.03 -1.25 7.45
CA HIS A 86 -4.38 -1.64 8.82
C HIS A 86 -5.50 -2.69 8.89
N LEU A 87 -6.20 -2.93 7.77
CA LEU A 87 -7.18 -4.00 7.66
C LEU A 87 -6.54 -5.37 7.41
N ILE A 88 -5.31 -5.42 6.90
CA ILE A 88 -4.65 -6.67 6.48
C ILE A 88 -4.45 -7.61 7.67
N SER A 89 -3.69 -7.19 8.68
CA SER A 89 -3.36 -8.07 9.81
C SER A 89 -4.59 -8.57 10.58
N PRO A 90 -5.58 -7.73 10.94
CA PRO A 90 -6.84 -8.21 11.52
C PRO A 90 -7.58 -9.21 10.65
N ASN A 91 -7.51 -9.08 9.32
CA ASN A 91 -8.19 -9.99 8.41
C ASN A 91 -7.44 -11.31 8.22
N VAL A 92 -6.14 -11.31 7.94
CA VAL A 92 -5.40 -12.57 7.68
C VAL A 92 -5.14 -13.40 8.95
N TYR A 93 -5.26 -12.77 10.12
CA TYR A 93 -5.09 -13.42 11.43
C TYR A 93 -6.40 -13.39 12.24
N ARG A 94 -7.57 -13.40 11.59
CA ARG A 94 -8.88 -13.28 12.26
C ARG A 94 -9.20 -14.49 13.12
N SER A 95 -8.91 -15.69 12.62
CA SER A 95 -9.11 -16.97 13.30
C SER A 95 -7.77 -17.70 13.51
N THR A 96 -7.75 -18.71 14.37
CA THR A 96 -6.54 -19.53 14.59
C THR A 96 -6.15 -20.32 13.34
N GLY A 97 -7.13 -20.79 12.54
CA GLY A 97 -6.89 -21.47 11.27
C GLY A 97 -6.26 -20.54 10.24
N GLU A 98 -6.83 -19.35 10.05
CA GLU A 98 -6.29 -18.34 9.14
C GLU A 98 -4.88 -17.88 9.55
N ALA A 99 -4.64 -17.75 10.87
CA ALA A 99 -3.33 -17.37 11.36
C ALA A 99 -2.26 -18.43 11.14
N LEU A 100 -2.62 -19.72 11.25
CA LEU A 100 -1.71 -20.81 10.92
C LEU A 100 -1.44 -20.87 9.42
N ALA A 101 -2.46 -20.71 8.59
CA ALA A 101 -2.32 -20.69 7.13
C ALA A 101 -1.41 -19.55 6.66
N SER A 102 -1.52 -18.36 7.24
CA SER A 102 -0.70 -17.18 6.91
C SER A 102 0.78 -17.32 7.30
N PHE A 103 1.13 -18.31 8.12
CA PHE A 103 2.49 -18.57 8.61
C PHE A 103 3.06 -19.91 8.13
N ASP A 104 2.46 -20.53 7.11
CA ASP A 104 2.84 -21.87 6.64
C ASP A 104 2.91 -22.90 7.79
N TYR A 105 1.94 -22.84 8.71
CA TYR A 105 1.82 -23.68 9.90
C TYR A 105 2.92 -23.50 10.96
N ILE A 106 3.62 -22.35 10.97
CA ILE A 106 4.52 -21.97 12.08
C ILE A 106 3.70 -21.50 13.30
N TYR A 107 3.49 -22.41 14.25
CA TYR A 107 2.61 -22.22 15.43
C TYR A 107 2.93 -20.99 16.30
N VAL A 108 4.20 -20.75 16.62
CA VAL A 108 4.58 -19.66 17.54
C VAL A 108 4.30 -18.29 16.91
N GLY A 109 4.62 -18.14 15.62
CA GLY A 109 4.34 -16.93 14.86
C GLY A 109 2.84 -16.69 14.73
N ALA A 110 2.10 -17.73 14.34
CA ALA A 110 0.64 -17.69 14.20
C ALA A 110 -0.06 -17.29 15.51
N ALA A 111 0.32 -17.90 16.64
CA ALA A 111 -0.25 -17.59 17.95
C ALA A 111 0.02 -16.14 18.37
N ALA A 112 1.26 -15.67 18.20
CA ALA A 112 1.61 -14.28 18.49
C ALA A 112 0.81 -13.30 17.62
N MET A 113 0.73 -13.57 16.31
CA MET A 113 0.03 -12.69 15.38
C MET A 113 -1.49 -12.70 15.56
N PHE A 114 -2.09 -13.82 15.95
CA PHE A 114 -3.50 -13.88 16.34
C PHE A 114 -3.81 -12.99 17.55
N VAL A 115 -2.90 -12.91 18.54
CA VAL A 115 -3.07 -12.01 19.68
C VAL A 115 -2.85 -10.55 19.28
N ILE A 116 -1.82 -10.28 18.46
CA ILE A 116 -1.52 -8.93 17.95
C ILE A 116 -2.67 -8.42 17.07
N SER A 117 -3.26 -9.26 16.23
CA SER A 117 -4.37 -8.89 15.34
C SER A 117 -5.61 -8.45 16.12
N LYS A 118 -5.93 -9.11 17.23
CA LYS A 118 -7.00 -8.69 18.14
C LYS A 118 -6.74 -7.33 18.77
N ARG A 119 -5.49 -7.03 19.13
CA ARG A 119 -5.12 -5.69 19.63
C ARG A 119 -5.23 -4.64 18.53
N LEU A 120 -4.76 -4.93 17.33
CA LEU A 120 -4.87 -4.03 16.18
C LEU A 120 -6.33 -3.75 15.82
N LYS A 121 -7.20 -4.77 15.83
CA LYS A 121 -8.66 -4.62 15.68
C LYS A 121 -9.21 -3.56 16.63
N SER A 122 -8.83 -3.65 17.92
CA SER A 122 -9.26 -2.69 18.94
C SER A 122 -8.64 -1.31 18.75
N ILE A 123 -7.36 -1.21 18.39
CA ILE A 123 -6.67 0.09 18.22
C ILE A 123 -7.24 0.87 17.03
N HIS A 124 -7.60 0.16 15.96
CA HIS A 124 -8.16 0.76 14.75
C HIS A 124 -9.69 0.83 14.75
N ASN A 125 -10.35 0.56 15.89
CA ASN A 125 -11.82 0.59 16.04
C ASN A 125 -12.57 -0.21 14.95
N LEU A 126 -12.08 -1.40 14.62
CA LEU A 126 -12.72 -2.26 13.63
C LEU A 126 -13.97 -2.95 14.20
N GLN A 127 -14.91 -3.25 13.32
CA GLN A 127 -16.14 -3.97 13.64
C GLN A 127 -15.85 -5.38 14.13
N ASP A 128 -16.87 -6.02 14.72
CA ASP A 128 -16.69 -7.35 15.28
C ASP A 128 -16.28 -8.38 14.24
N ASP A 129 -16.96 -8.32 13.09
CA ASP A 129 -16.55 -8.99 11.88
C ASP A 129 -15.69 -8.08 11.01
N VAL A 130 -14.37 -8.23 11.16
CA VAL A 130 -13.35 -7.46 10.43
C VAL A 130 -13.41 -7.65 8.90
N ARG A 131 -14.09 -8.70 8.41
CA ARG A 131 -14.34 -8.89 6.98
C ARG A 131 -15.26 -7.82 6.42
N GLN A 132 -16.20 -7.31 7.21
CA GLN A 132 -17.11 -6.25 6.79
C GLN A 132 -16.34 -4.95 6.58
N ASP A 133 -15.37 -4.62 7.45
CA ASP A 133 -14.51 -3.44 7.25
C ASP A 133 -13.66 -3.57 5.98
N LEU A 134 -13.08 -4.74 5.74
CA LEU A 134 -12.34 -5.01 4.51
C LEU A 134 -13.22 -4.85 3.27
N CYS A 135 -14.38 -5.50 3.24
CA CYS A 135 -15.31 -5.42 2.11
C CYS A 135 -15.81 -3.98 1.91
N LYS A 136 -16.07 -3.24 2.98
CA LYS A 136 -16.47 -1.83 2.93
C LYS A 136 -15.36 -0.97 2.32
N ALA A 137 -14.13 -1.08 2.80
CA ALA A 137 -12.99 -0.33 2.29
C ALA A 137 -12.71 -0.65 0.82
N VAL A 138 -12.77 -1.93 0.45
CA VAL A 138 -12.57 -2.36 -0.94
C VAL A 138 -13.68 -1.86 -1.86
N ASN A 139 -14.95 -1.88 -1.41
CA ASN A 139 -16.05 -1.31 -2.17
C ASN A 139 -15.96 0.23 -2.28
N GLU A 140 -15.41 0.92 -1.28
CA GLU A 140 -15.13 2.36 -1.34
C GLU A 140 -14.10 2.67 -2.43
N CYS A 141 -13.02 1.89 -2.51
CA CYS A 141 -12.04 1.95 -3.60
C CYS A 141 -12.69 1.75 -4.97
N VAL A 142 -13.49 0.68 -5.14
CA VAL A 142 -14.19 0.39 -6.41
C VAL A 142 -15.17 1.50 -6.78
N ALA A 143 -15.87 2.07 -5.80
CA ALA A 143 -16.78 3.19 -6.03
C ALA A 143 -16.03 4.45 -6.49
N ALA A 144 -14.84 4.70 -5.96
CA ALA A 144 -14.01 5.83 -6.35
C ALA A 144 -13.47 5.72 -7.78
N ILE A 145 -13.16 4.51 -8.24
CA ILE A 145 -12.80 4.25 -9.64
C ILE A 145 -14.02 4.48 -10.55
N GLY A 146 -15.20 4.06 -10.09
CA GLY A 146 -16.46 4.25 -10.79
C GLY A 146 -16.51 3.49 -12.10
N LYS A 147 -16.77 4.20 -13.21
CA LYS A 147 -16.85 3.61 -14.56
C LYS A 147 -15.51 3.60 -15.32
N LYS A 148 -14.46 4.17 -14.75
CA LYS A 148 -13.12 4.24 -15.37
C LYS A 148 -12.45 2.86 -15.33
N LEU A 149 -11.41 2.67 -16.16
CA LEU A 149 -10.60 1.45 -16.09
C LEU A 149 -9.73 1.45 -14.82
N PHE A 150 -9.15 2.59 -14.48
CA PHE A 150 -8.30 2.87 -13.32
C PHE A 150 -8.68 4.22 -12.68
N MET A 151 -8.13 4.55 -11.51
CA MET A 151 -8.44 5.84 -10.85
C MET A 151 -8.13 7.05 -11.73
N SER A 152 -7.04 7.01 -12.49
CA SER A 152 -6.64 8.04 -13.46
C SER A 152 -7.38 8.00 -14.81
N GLY A 153 -8.22 7.00 -15.07
CA GLY A 153 -8.84 6.81 -16.38
C GLY A 153 -8.35 5.54 -17.07
N ASP A 154 -7.53 5.68 -18.11
CA ASP A 154 -7.20 4.60 -19.04
C ASP A 154 -5.97 3.77 -18.65
N GLN A 155 -5.07 4.34 -17.85
CA GLN A 155 -3.84 3.71 -17.35
C GLN A 155 -3.76 3.83 -15.83
N PRO A 156 -3.11 2.90 -15.12
CA PRO A 156 -2.98 2.97 -13.67
C PRO A 156 -2.04 4.10 -13.24
N ASN A 157 -2.38 4.76 -12.14
CA ASN A 157 -1.51 5.74 -11.49
C ASN A 157 -0.92 5.21 -10.17
N LEU A 158 -0.26 6.08 -9.39
CA LEU A 158 0.36 5.67 -8.13
C LEU A 158 -0.67 5.30 -7.04
N ALA A 159 -1.90 5.79 -7.12
CA ALA A 159 -2.97 5.38 -6.21
C ALA A 159 -3.48 3.98 -6.54
N ASP A 160 -3.68 3.67 -7.83
CA ASP A 160 -4.01 2.32 -8.27
C ASP A 160 -2.94 1.32 -7.82
N LEU A 161 -1.66 1.65 -8.02
CA LEU A 161 -0.53 0.81 -7.60
C LEU A 161 -0.46 0.64 -6.08
N ALA A 162 -0.67 1.71 -5.31
CA ALA A 162 -0.64 1.63 -3.84
C ALA A 162 -1.72 0.69 -3.30
N MET A 163 -2.97 0.85 -3.76
CA MET A 163 -4.06 -0.03 -3.36
C MET A 163 -3.86 -1.46 -3.84
N TYR A 164 -3.45 -1.64 -5.10
CA TYR A 164 -3.18 -2.95 -5.67
C TYR A 164 -2.11 -3.70 -4.86
N GLY A 165 -0.99 -3.03 -4.56
CA GLY A 165 0.09 -3.60 -3.76
C GLY A 165 -0.36 -4.03 -2.36
N VAL A 166 -1.22 -3.24 -1.69
CA VAL A 166 -1.75 -3.60 -0.37
C VAL A 166 -2.68 -4.82 -0.44
N LEU A 167 -3.60 -4.87 -1.41
CA LEU A 167 -4.53 -5.99 -1.54
C LEU A 167 -3.85 -7.29 -1.96
N ARG A 168 -2.82 -7.21 -2.81
CA ARG A 168 -2.04 -8.34 -3.29
C ARG A 168 -1.38 -9.15 -2.16
N VAL A 169 -1.07 -8.52 -1.02
CA VAL A 169 -0.49 -9.19 0.16
C VAL A 169 -1.37 -10.34 0.67
N MET A 170 -2.68 -10.29 0.43
CA MET A 170 -3.59 -11.33 0.90
C MET A 170 -3.74 -12.50 -0.08
N GLU A 171 -3.19 -12.43 -1.30
CA GLU A 171 -3.34 -13.49 -2.31
C GLU A 171 -3.00 -14.87 -1.74
N GLY A 172 -3.85 -15.85 -2.04
CA GLY A 172 -3.72 -17.24 -1.56
C GLY A 172 -4.28 -17.49 -0.16
N LEU A 173 -4.77 -16.46 0.54
CA LEU A 173 -5.35 -16.59 1.88
C LEU A 173 -6.89 -16.59 1.84
N GLU A 174 -7.53 -17.02 2.93
CA GLU A 174 -9.00 -17.01 3.05
C GLU A 174 -9.58 -15.59 2.91
N ALA A 175 -8.92 -14.59 3.50
CA ALA A 175 -9.31 -13.19 3.40
C ALA A 175 -9.39 -12.68 1.95
N TRP A 176 -8.52 -13.22 1.08
CA TRP A 176 -8.52 -12.90 -0.33
C TRP A 176 -9.72 -13.47 -1.07
N ASN A 177 -10.04 -14.74 -0.82
CA ASN A 177 -11.20 -15.39 -1.43
C ASN A 177 -12.49 -14.66 -1.02
N ASP A 178 -12.65 -14.40 0.29
CA ASP A 178 -13.80 -13.66 0.81
C ASP A 178 -13.93 -12.27 0.16
N MET A 179 -12.83 -11.53 0.06
CA MET A 179 -12.83 -10.21 -0.58
C MET A 179 -13.23 -10.30 -2.06
N MET A 180 -12.72 -11.29 -2.79
CA MET A 180 -12.98 -11.48 -4.22
C MET A 180 -14.42 -11.92 -4.50
N GLU A 181 -15.06 -12.62 -3.57
CA GLU A 181 -16.45 -13.07 -3.68
C GLU A 181 -17.45 -12.02 -3.24
N ASN A 182 -17.13 -11.24 -2.19
CA ASN A 182 -18.09 -10.33 -1.55
C ASN A 182 -17.93 -8.86 -1.97
N THR A 183 -17.07 -8.57 -2.95
CA THR A 183 -16.87 -7.21 -3.48
C THR A 183 -16.82 -7.20 -5.00
N LYS A 184 -16.90 -6.00 -5.59
CA LYS A 184 -16.83 -5.81 -7.06
C LYS A 184 -15.39 -5.58 -7.56
N VAL A 185 -14.38 -5.82 -6.72
CA VAL A 185 -12.97 -5.46 -6.97
C VAL A 185 -12.32 -6.27 -8.08
N LYS A 186 -12.79 -7.51 -8.29
CA LYS A 186 -12.17 -8.50 -9.19
C LYS A 186 -11.86 -7.97 -10.60
N SER A 187 -12.76 -7.15 -11.15
CA SER A 187 -12.57 -6.61 -12.50
C SER A 187 -11.42 -5.60 -12.58
N TRP A 188 -11.31 -4.69 -11.60
CA TRP A 188 -10.21 -3.73 -11.53
C TRP A 188 -8.90 -4.43 -11.17
N TYR A 189 -8.94 -5.39 -10.23
CA TYR A 189 -7.75 -6.12 -9.82
C TYR A 189 -7.07 -6.85 -10.99
N ARG A 190 -7.86 -7.55 -11.81
CA ARG A 190 -7.34 -8.22 -13.01
C ARG A 190 -6.77 -7.26 -14.06
N ARG A 191 -7.32 -6.04 -14.17
CA ARG A 191 -6.75 -5.01 -15.04
C ARG A 191 -5.42 -4.52 -14.51
N MET A 192 -5.28 -4.36 -13.18
CA MET A 192 -4.02 -4.02 -12.53
C MET A 192 -2.97 -5.10 -12.74
N GLU A 193 -3.32 -6.36 -12.47
CA GLU A 193 -2.45 -7.53 -12.66
C GLU A 193 -1.89 -7.56 -14.09
N LYS A 194 -2.77 -7.51 -15.10
CA LYS A 194 -2.36 -7.47 -16.51
C LYS A 194 -1.46 -6.28 -16.84
N ALA A 195 -1.79 -5.09 -16.34
CA ALA A 195 -0.99 -3.89 -16.60
C ALA A 195 0.39 -3.97 -15.96
N THR A 196 0.53 -4.66 -14.82
CA THR A 196 1.82 -4.87 -14.16
C THR A 196 2.64 -5.99 -14.80
N GLU A 197 2.00 -7.05 -15.31
CA GLU A 197 2.66 -8.18 -15.98
C GLU A 197 3.12 -7.83 -17.40
N SER A 198 2.36 -7.02 -18.15
CA SER A 198 2.72 -6.64 -19.53
C SER A 198 4.02 -5.83 -19.65
N HIS A 199 4.61 -5.43 -18.53
CA HIS A 199 5.92 -4.77 -18.50
C HIS A 199 7.10 -5.73 -18.26
N GLU A 200 6.87 -7.02 -17.95
CA GLU A 200 7.93 -8.03 -17.83
C GLU A 200 8.36 -8.59 -19.20
N ASP A 201 7.50 -8.56 -20.21
CA ASP A 201 7.75 -9.16 -21.55
C ASP A 201 8.52 -8.25 -22.54
N HIS A 202 9.09 -7.13 -22.08
CA HIS A 202 9.82 -6.17 -22.93
C HIS A 202 11.29 -5.95 -22.53
N ASN A 203 11.92 -6.94 -21.91
CA ASN A 203 13.37 -6.97 -21.65
C ASN A 203 14.03 -8.23 -22.22
#